data_AF-A0A1J0LYR2-F1
#
_entry.id   AF-A0A1J0LYR2-F1
#
_cell.length_a   1.000
_cell.length_b   1.000
_cell.length_c   1.000
_cell.angle_alpha   90.00
_cell.angle_beta   90.00
_cell.angle_gamma   90.00
#
_symmetry.space_group_name_H-M   'P 1'
#
loop_
_entity.id
_entity.type
_entity.pdbx_description
1 polymer ?
#
loop_
_entity_poly.entity_id
_entity_poly.type
_entity_poly.pdbx_seq_one_letter_code
_entity_poly.pdbx_strand_id
1 'polypeptide(L)'
;MREKPVRLTAHARMRLARGATQEEVERAIREAPWAPALEGRWSATLEFPFAGEWNGRRYNAKQVRPIFVEEEDALVVITVYVYFLPKGGL
;
A
#
# COMPACT_ATOMS: atom_id res chain seq x y z
N MET A 1 16.81 4.63 -7.58
CA MET A 1 16.23 4.08 -6.33
C MET A 1 14.70 4.17 -6.32
N ARG A 2 14.07 5.35 -6.46
CA ARG A 2 12.58 5.49 -6.53
C ARG A 2 11.99 5.63 -7.93
N GLU A 3 12.75 5.35 -8.99
CA GLU A 3 12.26 5.46 -10.37
C GLU A 3 12.00 4.10 -11.02
N LYS A 4 12.57 3.02 -10.46
CA LYS A 4 12.37 1.64 -10.94
C LYS A 4 10.89 1.33 -11.13
N PRO A 5 10.48 0.57 -12.16
CA PRO A 5 9.09 0.18 -12.33
C PRO A 5 8.58 -0.55 -11.09
N VAL A 6 7.34 -0.25 -10.68
CA VAL A 6 6.65 -0.99 -9.62
C VAL A 6 5.93 -2.17 -10.25
N ARG A 7 6.23 -3.38 -9.78
CA ARG A 7 5.61 -4.62 -10.30
C ARG A 7 4.86 -5.31 -9.17
N LEU A 8 3.58 -5.58 -9.40
CA LEU A 8 2.76 -6.33 -8.45
C LEU A 8 2.79 -7.81 -8.78
N THR A 9 3.17 -8.63 -7.80
CA THR A 9 2.97 -10.08 -7.87
C THR A 9 1.49 -10.42 -8.02
N ALA A 10 1.18 -11.64 -8.48
CA ALA A 10 -0.20 -12.12 -8.57
C ALA A 10 -0.94 -12.02 -7.21
N HIS A 11 -0.26 -12.37 -6.12
CA HIS A 11 -0.80 -12.22 -4.77
C HIS A 11 -1.10 -10.75 -4.43
N ALA A 12 -0.17 -9.83 -4.69
CA ALA A 12 -0.40 -8.40 -4.45
C ALA A 12 -1.57 -7.85 -5.26
N ARG A 13 -1.70 -8.24 -6.54
CA ARG A 13 -2.84 -7.84 -7.39
C ARG A 13 -4.18 -8.29 -6.79
N MET A 14 -4.26 -9.52 -6.29
CA MET A 14 -5.46 -10.02 -5.61
C MET A 14 -5.78 -9.19 -4.34
N ARG A 15 -4.75 -8.70 -3.62
CA ARG A 15 -4.95 -7.91 -2.40
C ARG A 15 -5.49 -6.50 -2.67
N LEU A 16 -5.35 -5.97 -3.89
CA LEU A 16 -5.93 -4.67 -4.27
C LEU A 16 -7.45 -4.62 -4.08
N ALA A 17 -8.15 -5.74 -4.34
CA ALA A 17 -9.59 -5.86 -4.12
C ALA A 17 -10.03 -5.58 -2.66
N ARG A 18 -9.09 -5.48 -1.71
CA ARG A 18 -9.32 -5.08 -0.32
C ARG A 18 -9.38 -3.56 -0.11
N GLY A 19 -9.60 -2.81 -1.18
CA GLY A 19 -9.81 -1.36 -1.14
C GLY A 19 -8.58 -0.51 -1.41
N ALA A 20 -7.61 -1.03 -2.18
CA ALA A 20 -6.50 -0.24 -2.72
C ALA A 20 -6.48 -0.31 -4.25
N THR A 21 -5.98 0.74 -4.90
CA THR A 21 -5.68 0.71 -6.34
C THR A 21 -4.18 0.52 -6.58
N GLN A 22 -3.81 0.20 -7.83
CA GLN A 22 -2.39 0.10 -8.19
C GLN A 22 -1.70 1.47 -8.03
N GLU A 23 -2.38 2.55 -8.40
CA GLU A 23 -1.88 3.92 -8.30
C GLU A 23 -1.61 4.31 -6.85
N GLU A 24 -2.48 3.93 -5.91
CA GLU A 24 -2.27 4.20 -4.49
C GLU A 24 -1.07 3.45 -3.93
N VAL A 25 -0.86 2.20 -4.37
CA VAL A 25 0.34 1.41 -4.03
C VAL A 25 1.60 2.07 -4.57
N GLU A 26 1.59 2.50 -5.83
CA GLU A 26 2.71 3.19 -6.45
C GLU A 26 3.02 4.50 -5.71
N ARG A 27 2.00 5.33 -5.45
CA ARG A 27 2.15 6.56 -4.69
C ARG A 27 2.72 6.33 -3.29
N ALA A 28 2.25 5.31 -2.57
CA ALA A 28 2.80 4.97 -1.28
C ALA A 28 4.31 4.67 -1.35
N ILE A 29 4.75 3.89 -2.34
CA ILE A 29 6.17 3.56 -2.56
C ILE A 29 6.99 4.80 -2.98
N ARG A 30 6.42 5.68 -3.80
CA ARG A 30 7.13 6.87 -4.34
C ARG A 30 7.24 8.00 -3.33
N GLU A 31 6.17 8.26 -2.57
CA GLU A 31 6.00 9.46 -1.74
C GLU A 31 6.38 9.21 -0.27
N ALA A 32 6.02 8.06 0.31
CA ALA A 32 6.24 7.81 1.73
C ALA A 32 7.69 7.35 2.04
N PRO A 33 8.20 7.59 3.26
CA PRO A 33 9.43 6.98 3.73
C PRO A 33 9.35 5.46 3.74
N TRP A 34 10.45 4.81 3.35
CA TRP A 34 10.55 3.35 3.43
C TRP A 34 11.00 2.95 4.83
N ALA A 35 10.27 2.02 5.44
CA ALA A 35 10.59 1.43 6.73
C ALA A 35 10.92 -0.05 6.54
N PRO A 36 11.93 -0.59 7.24
CA PRO A 36 12.21 -2.02 7.24
C PRO A 36 10.97 -2.83 7.63
N ALA A 37 10.76 -3.94 6.94
CA ALA A 37 9.77 -4.97 7.23
C ALA A 37 10.47 -6.31 7.46
N LEU A 38 9.69 -7.35 7.79
CA LEU A 38 10.23 -8.69 8.04
C LEU A 38 10.97 -9.24 6.81
N GLU A 39 11.98 -10.06 7.07
CA GLU A 39 12.74 -10.81 6.05
C GLU A 39 13.44 -9.91 5.01
N GLY A 40 13.99 -8.77 5.44
CA GLY A 40 14.73 -7.84 4.57
C GLY A 40 13.88 -7.08 3.57
N ARG A 41 12.56 -7.06 3.77
CA ARG A 41 11.61 -6.33 2.91
C ARG A 41 11.49 -4.87 3.35
N TRP A 42 10.88 -4.07 2.48
CA TRP A 42 10.49 -2.69 2.75
C TRP A 42 8.99 -2.56 2.89
N SER A 43 8.55 -1.56 3.64
CA SER A 43 7.17 -1.09 3.67
C SER A 43 7.11 0.43 3.54
N ALA A 44 6.05 0.95 2.94
CA ALA A 44 5.83 2.37 2.80
C ALA A 44 4.35 2.68 3.08
N THR A 45 4.03 3.40 4.14
CA THR A 45 2.62 3.65 4.50
C THR A 45 2.23 5.05 4.05
N LEU A 46 1.16 5.16 3.27
CA LEU A 46 0.57 6.44 2.89
C LEU A 46 -0.94 6.43 3.15
N GLU A 47 -1.43 7.55 3.69
CA GLU A 47 -2.84 7.77 3.94
C GLU A 47 -3.50 8.47 2.74
N PHE A 48 -4.69 8.00 2.39
CA PHE A 48 -5.51 8.52 1.30
C PHE A 48 -6.87 8.93 1.85
N PRO A 49 -7.43 10.06 1.37
CA PRO A 49 -8.83 10.37 1.60
C PRO A 49 -9.72 9.22 1.13
N PHE A 50 -10.69 8.84 1.94
CA PHE A 50 -11.63 7.78 1.59
C PHE A 50 -12.99 8.10 2.18
N ALA A 51 -13.96 8.52 1.36
CA ALA A 51 -15.32 8.77 1.81
C ALA A 51 -16.23 7.64 1.37
N GLY A 52 -16.19 6.51 2.09
CA GLY A 52 -16.87 5.30 1.66
C GLY A 52 -17.22 4.34 2.78
N GLU A 53 -17.88 3.25 2.40
CA GLU A 53 -18.22 2.15 3.29
C GLU A 53 -17.33 0.93 3.02
N TRP A 54 -16.91 0.28 4.09
CA TRP A 54 -16.19 -0.98 4.05
C TRP A 54 -16.75 -1.92 5.11
N ASN A 55 -17.14 -3.15 4.72
CA ASN A 55 -17.78 -4.13 5.60
C ASN A 55 -18.93 -3.53 6.45
N GLY A 56 -19.76 -2.69 5.85
CA GLY A 56 -20.93 -2.06 6.51
C GLY A 56 -20.59 -0.91 7.48
N ARG A 57 -19.36 -0.40 7.48
CA ARG A 57 -18.94 0.74 8.31
C ARG A 57 -18.43 1.88 7.43
N ARG A 58 -18.75 3.12 7.80
CA ARG A 58 -18.25 4.33 7.13
C ARG A 58 -16.87 4.73 7.65
N TYR A 59 -16.01 5.11 6.72
CA TYR A 59 -14.65 5.59 6.99
C TYR A 59 -14.41 6.89 6.22
N ASN A 60 -13.43 7.67 6.69
CA ASN A 60 -13.09 8.98 6.10
C ASN A 60 -11.67 9.01 5.51
N ALA A 61 -10.84 8.02 5.88
CA ALA A 61 -9.50 7.82 5.35
C ALA A 61 -9.19 6.33 5.28
N LYS A 62 -8.19 5.99 4.47
CA LYS A 62 -7.58 4.68 4.44
C LYS A 62 -6.07 4.81 4.35
N GLN A 63 -5.34 3.88 4.94
CA GLN A 63 -3.90 3.75 4.79
C GLN A 63 -3.58 2.56 3.89
N VAL A 64 -2.75 2.79 2.89
CA VAL A 64 -2.22 1.75 2.02
C VAL A 64 -0.77 1.51 2.41
N ARG A 65 -0.45 0.26 2.71
CA ARG A 65 0.88 -0.20 3.10
C ARG A 65 1.28 -1.40 2.25
N PRO A 66 1.94 -1.19 1.09
CA PRO A 66 2.59 -2.24 0.36
C PRO A 66 3.82 -2.73 1.12
N ILE A 67 4.08 -4.03 1.01
CA ILE A 67 5.33 -4.68 1.39
C ILE A 67 6.01 -5.11 0.10
N PHE A 68 7.26 -4.71 -0.09
CA PHE A 68 7.98 -4.90 -1.35
C PHE A 68 9.47 -5.13 -1.12
N VAL A 69 10.14 -5.62 -2.15
CA VAL A 69 11.61 -5.72 -2.21
C VAL A 69 12.13 -4.83 -3.33
N GLU A 70 13.34 -4.32 -3.16
CA GLU A 70 14.06 -3.63 -4.23
C GLU A 70 14.95 -4.65 -4.94
N GLU A 71 14.59 -5.01 -6.16
CA GLU A 71 15.40 -5.82 -7.08
C GLU A 71 16.20 -4.91 -8.02
N GLU A 72 17.08 -5.47 -8.83
CA GLU A 72 17.92 -4.70 -9.76
C GLU A 72 17.08 -3.89 -10.76
N ASP A 73 16.02 -4.46 -11.33
CA ASP A 73 15.21 -3.86 -12.40
C ASP A 73 13.86 -3.30 -11.94
N ALA A 74 13.39 -3.64 -10.74
CA ALA A 74 12.03 -3.32 -10.30
C ALA A 74 11.88 -3.20 -8.77
N LEU A 75 10.79 -2.54 -8.35
CA LEU A 75 10.27 -2.63 -6.99
C LEU A 75 9.14 -3.66 -7.00
N VAL A 76 9.38 -4.84 -6.43
CA VAL A 76 8.45 -5.97 -6.52
C VAL A 76 7.57 -6.01 -5.28
N VAL A 77 6.29 -5.73 -5.47
CA VAL A 77 5.28 -5.72 -4.40
C VAL A 77 4.81 -7.14 -4.12
N ILE A 78 5.03 -7.58 -2.88
CA ILE A 78 4.72 -8.94 -2.40
C ILE A 78 3.29 -8.98 -1.86
N THR A 79 2.91 -8.03 -1.02
CA THR A 79 1.54 -7.93 -0.48
C THR A 79 1.17 -6.47 -0.22
N VAL A 80 -0.13 -6.22 -0.05
CA VAL A 80 -0.67 -4.88 0.26
C VAL A 80 -1.62 -5.02 1.43
N TYR A 81 -1.41 -4.19 2.46
CA TYR A 81 -2.34 -4.00 3.57
C TYR A 81 -3.10 -2.70 3.37
N VAL A 82 -4.39 -2.75 3.68
CA VAL A 82 -5.28 -1.59 3.67
C VAL A 82 -5.93 -1.49 5.04
N TYR A 83 -5.82 -0.33 5.67
CA TYR A 83 -6.45 -0.03 6.95
C TYR A 83 -7.47 1.08 6.73
N PHE A 84 -8.71 0.86 7.14
CA PHE A 84 -9.75 1.88 7.07
C PHE A 84 -9.87 2.59 8.42
N LEU A 85 -9.80 3.92 8.41
CA LEU A 85 -9.71 4.73 9.62
C LEU A 85 -11.02 5.50 9.87
N PRO A 86 -11.66 5.34 11.05
CA PRO A 86 -12.87 6.08 11.39
C PRO A 86 -12.56 7.56 11.63
N LYS A 87 -13.61 8.38 11.72
CA LYS A 87 -13.51 9.81 12.05
C LYS A 87 -12.87 9.96 13.44
N GLY A 88 -11.69 10.60 13.52
CA GLY A 88 -10.98 10.84 14.78
C GLY A 88 -9.58 10.23 14.90
N GLY A 89 -9.13 9.41 13.93
CA GLY A 89 -7.80 8.77 13.99
C GLY A 89 -7.72 7.64 15.02
N LEU A 90 -6.55 6.98 15.12
CA LEU A 90 -6.26 5.86 16.04
C LEU A 90 -6.63 6.16 17.50
#